data_AF-A0A3R9N4N1-F1
#
_entry.id   AF-A0A3R9N4N1-F1
#
_cell.length_a   1.000
_cell.length_b   1.000
_cell.length_c   1.000
_cell.angle_alpha   90.00
_cell.angle_beta   90.00
_cell.angle_gamma   90.00
#
_symmetry.space_group_name_H-M   'P 1'
#
loop_
_entity.id
_entity.type
_entity.pdbx_description
1 polymer ?
#
loop_
_entity_poly.entity_id
_entity_poly.type
_entity_poly.pdbx_seq_one_letter_code
_entity_poly.pdbx_strand_id
1 'polypeptide(L)'
;MEDRIQQHLNDKKANPPIHVYSYQFNGATVYYETSPCCDQYTTLYAADGKVLCHPDGGFTGRGDGKCADFSKNRTEEKLVWQDPR
;
A
#
# COMPACT_ATOMS: atom_id res chain seq x y z
N MET A 1 4.26 -10.29 3.67
CA MET A 1 4.70 -8.87 3.73
C MET A 1 6.18 -8.71 4.02
N GLU A 2 6.80 -9.59 4.81
CA GLU A 2 8.23 -9.54 5.13
C GLU A 2 9.12 -9.53 3.87
N ASP A 3 8.87 -10.42 2.90
CA ASP A 3 9.63 -10.43 1.63
C ASP A 3 9.54 -9.10 0.88
N ARG A 4 8.37 -8.46 0.91
CA ARG A 4 8.13 -7.17 0.24
C ARG A 4 8.89 -6.03 0.92
N ILE A 5 8.91 -6.02 2.26
CA ILE A 5 9.70 -5.07 3.04
C ILE A 5 11.19 -5.27 2.74
N GLN A 6 11.65 -6.52 2.67
CA GLN A 6 13.05 -6.81 2.39
C GLN A 6 13.45 -6.40 0.97
N GLN A 7 12.54 -6.50 0.01
CA GLN A 7 12.76 -5.95 -1.33
C GLN A 7 13.02 -4.44 -1.30
N HIS A 8 12.20 -3.67 -0.59
CA HIS A 8 12.41 -2.21 -0.48
C HIS A 8 13.76 -1.85 0.14
N LEU A 9 14.19 -2.59 1.17
CA LEU A 9 15.47 -2.39 1.83
C LEU A 9 16.67 -2.68 0.90
N ASN A 10 16.50 -3.57 -0.08
CA ASN A 10 17.51 -3.87 -1.10
C ASN A 10 17.47 -2.91 -2.30
N ASP A 11 16.31 -2.30 -2.56
CA ASP A 11 16.13 -1.31 -3.61
C ASP A 11 16.75 0.04 -3.23
N LYS A 12 16.87 0.94 -4.22
CA LYS A 12 17.32 2.32 -3.98
C LYS A 12 16.36 3.01 -3.01
N LYS A 13 16.93 3.83 -2.11
CA LYS A 13 16.16 4.66 -1.18
C LYS A 13 15.10 5.47 -1.94
N ALA A 14 13.86 5.34 -1.49
CA ALA A 14 12.73 6.13 -1.98
C ALA A 14 12.66 7.50 -1.31
N ASN A 15 12.08 8.49 -2.00
CA ASN A 15 11.76 9.80 -1.44
C ASN A 15 10.40 10.27 -1.98
N PRO A 16 9.36 10.43 -1.13
CA PRO A 16 9.34 10.17 0.32
C PRO A 16 9.53 8.68 0.68
N PRO A 17 9.82 8.38 1.97
CA PRO A 17 9.91 7.01 2.46
C PRO A 17 8.63 6.21 2.20
N ILE A 18 8.81 4.92 1.89
CA ILE A 18 7.69 3.99 1.73
C ILE A 18 7.16 3.61 3.10
N HIS A 19 5.84 3.62 3.24
CA HIS A 19 5.11 3.15 4.42
C HIS A 19 4.25 1.96 4.05
N VAL A 20 4.12 1.03 4.99
CA VAL A 20 3.16 -0.06 4.96
C VAL A 20 2.26 0.09 6.17
N TYR A 21 0.97 0.20 5.91
CA TYR A 21 -0.08 0.28 6.91
C TYR A 21 -0.95 -0.97 6.87
N SER A 22 -1.51 -1.39 8.01
CA SER A 22 -2.61 -2.35 8.05
C SER A 22 -3.93 -1.63 8.28
N TYR A 23 -5.00 -2.16 7.68
CA TYR A 23 -6.38 -1.72 7.89
C TYR A 23 -7.31 -2.92 8.01
N GLN A 24 -8.48 -2.69 8.60
CA GLN A 24 -9.66 -3.54 8.40
C GLN A 24 -10.45 -3.03 7.19
N PHE A 25 -10.74 -3.92 6.24
CA PHE A 25 -11.52 -3.64 5.04
C PHE A 25 -12.30 -4.89 4.62
N ASN A 26 -13.60 -4.75 4.38
CA ASN A 26 -14.50 -5.86 4.03
C ASN A 26 -14.42 -7.07 4.98
N GLY A 27 -14.24 -6.82 6.29
CA GLY A 27 -14.14 -7.85 7.32
C GLY A 27 -12.79 -8.60 7.37
N ALA A 28 -11.81 -8.18 6.59
CA ALA A 28 -10.47 -8.76 6.56
C ALA A 28 -9.38 -7.72 6.86
N THR A 29 -8.24 -8.21 7.37
CA THR A 29 -7.03 -7.40 7.47
C THR A 29 -6.36 -7.30 6.10
N VAL A 30 -6.03 -6.07 5.70
CA VAL A 30 -5.33 -5.77 4.45
C VAL A 30 -4.13 -4.88 4.73
N TYR A 31 -3.14 -4.92 3.84
CA TYR A 31 -1.92 -4.11 3.94
C TYR A 31 -1.85 -3.14 2.77
N TYR A 32 -1.65 -1.86 3.08
CA TYR A 32 -1.54 -0.79 2.11
C TYR A 32 -0.12 -0.26 2.07
N GLU A 33 0.49 -0.32 0.90
CA GLU A 33 1.84 0.18 0.61
C GLU A 33 1.76 1.51 -0.15
N THR A 34 2.37 2.55 0.40
CA THR A 34 2.47 3.85 -0.27
C THR A 34 3.48 3.81 -1.41
N SER A 35 3.32 4.73 -2.35
CA SER A 35 4.27 4.95 -3.43
C SER A 35 4.99 6.30 -3.26
N PRO A 36 6.27 6.42 -3.62
CA PRO A 36 7.01 7.69 -3.53
C PRO A 36 6.56 8.74 -4.55
N CYS A 37 5.82 8.37 -5.59
CA CYS A 37 5.32 9.35 -6.56
C CYS A 37 3.83 9.12 -6.86
N CYS A 38 3.10 10.21 -7.07
CA CYS A 38 1.65 10.16 -7.31
C CYS A 38 1.28 9.56 -8.68
N ASP A 39 2.21 9.52 -9.63
CA ASP A 39 2.05 8.84 -10.93
C ASP A 39 2.27 7.32 -10.85
N GLN A 40 2.77 6.83 -9.72
CA GLN A 40 2.97 5.42 -9.42
C GLN A 40 1.82 4.91 -8.55
N TYR A 41 1.41 3.67 -8.79
CA TYR A 41 0.33 3.06 -8.02
C TYR A 41 0.74 2.78 -6.57
N THR A 42 -0.17 3.07 -5.66
CA THR A 42 -0.15 2.46 -4.32
C THR A 42 -0.68 1.03 -4.45
N THR A 43 -0.35 0.14 -3.51
CA THR A 43 -0.75 -1.26 -3.63
C THR A 43 -1.43 -1.74 -2.36
N LEU A 44 -2.59 -2.37 -2.53
CA LEU A 44 -3.32 -3.05 -1.46
C LEU A 44 -3.09 -4.55 -1.57
N TYR A 45 -2.69 -5.16 -0.47
CA TYR A 45 -2.43 -6.59 -0.35
C TYR A 45 -3.42 -7.24 0.62
N ALA A 46 -3.80 -8.47 0.32
CA ALA A 46 -4.49 -9.34 1.26
C ALA A 46 -3.56 -9.77 2.41
N ALA A 47 -4.13 -10.38 3.45
CA ALA A 47 -3.35 -10.88 4.59
C ALA A 47 -2.27 -11.90 4.20
N ASP A 48 -2.48 -12.66 3.12
CA ASP A 48 -1.51 -13.62 2.58
C ASP A 48 -0.45 -12.97 1.66
N GLY A 49 -0.47 -11.64 1.50
CA GLY A 49 0.49 -10.89 0.68
C GLY A 49 0.15 -10.85 -0.81
N LYS A 50 -0.99 -11.39 -1.25
CA LYS A 50 -1.44 -11.24 -2.65
C LYS A 50 -1.90 -9.82 -2.93
N VAL A 51 -1.52 -9.28 -4.09
CA VAL A 51 -2.04 -7.98 -4.56
C VAL A 51 -3.54 -8.12 -4.82
N LEU A 52 -4.32 -7.25 -4.18
CA LEU A 52 -5.75 -7.10 -4.42
C LEU A 52 -6.00 -6.08 -5.53
N CYS A 53 -5.39 -4.91 -5.44
CA CYS A 53 -5.66 -3.77 -6.31
C CYS A 53 -4.72 -2.59 -6.05
N HIS A 54 -4.90 -1.53 -6.86
CA HIS A 54 -4.24 -0.25 -6.70
C HIS A 54 -5.30 0.83 -6.40
N PRO A 55 -5.50 1.23 -5.13
CA PRO A 55 -6.57 2.15 -4.77
C PRO A 55 -6.29 3.60 -5.19
N ASP A 56 -5.02 4.01 -5.28
CA ASP A 56 -4.61 5.37 -5.58
C ASP A 56 -3.37 5.41 -6.50
N GLY A 57 -3.02 6.60 -6.95
CA GLY A 57 -1.86 6.83 -7.81
C GLY A 57 -2.13 6.55 -9.28
N GLY A 58 -1.07 6.36 -10.07
CA GLY A 58 -1.18 6.30 -11.53
C GLY A 58 -1.39 7.68 -12.16
N PHE A 59 -1.37 7.77 -13.50
CA PHE A 59 -1.52 9.05 -14.22
C PHE A 59 -2.76 9.86 -13.85
N THR A 60 -3.85 9.20 -13.46
CA THR A 60 -5.11 9.85 -13.07
C THR A 60 -5.21 10.12 -11.57
N GLY A 61 -4.29 9.57 -10.77
CA GLY A 61 -4.34 9.56 -9.30
C GLY A 61 -5.42 8.64 -8.70
N ARG A 62 -6.21 7.93 -9.52
CA ARG A 62 -7.38 7.14 -9.10
C ARG A 62 -7.12 5.64 -8.98
N GLY A 63 -5.85 5.23 -9.10
CA GLY A 63 -5.52 3.81 -9.06
C GLY A 63 -6.00 3.05 -10.29
N ASP A 64 -6.28 1.75 -10.12
CA ASP A 64 -6.72 0.83 -11.17
C ASP A 64 -8.26 0.66 -11.24
N GLY A 65 -9.00 1.33 -10.36
CA GLY A 65 -10.45 1.29 -10.29
C GLY A 65 -11.06 0.03 -9.66
N LYS A 66 -10.25 -0.94 -9.19
CA LYS A 66 -10.77 -2.19 -8.61
C LYS A 66 -11.18 -2.07 -7.14
N CYS A 67 -10.64 -1.09 -6.42
CA CYS A 67 -10.92 -0.85 -5.00
C CYS A 67 -11.30 0.62 -4.74
N ALA A 68 -12.23 1.14 -5.54
CA ALA A 68 -12.63 2.55 -5.50
C ALA A 68 -13.23 3.01 -4.15
N ASP A 69 -13.70 2.06 -3.33
CA ASP A 69 -14.30 2.31 -2.02
C ASP A 69 -13.33 2.12 -0.84
N PHE A 70 -12.10 1.63 -1.09
CA PHE A 70 -11.10 1.38 -0.04
C PHE A 70 -10.83 2.63 0.81
N SER A 71 -10.64 3.79 0.16
CA SER A 71 -10.35 5.05 0.87
C SER A 71 -11.47 5.51 1.80
N LYS A 72 -12.72 5.10 1.53
CA LYS A 72 -13.91 5.47 2.33
C LYS A 72 -14.23 4.46 3.43
N ASN A 73 -13.97 3.18 3.18
CA ASN A 73 -14.46 2.07 4.01
C ASN A 73 -13.37 1.43 4.88
N ARG A 74 -12.08 1.74 4.65
CA ARG A 74 -10.99 1.25 5.50
C ARG A 74 -11.07 1.81 6.91
N THR A 75 -10.79 0.98 7.90
CA THR A 75 -10.77 1.36 9.32
C THR A 75 -9.54 0.78 10.02
N GLU A 76 -9.35 1.12 11.30
CA GLU A 76 -8.27 0.60 12.14
C GLU A 76 -6.87 0.75 11.53
N GLU A 77 -6.59 1.94 10.99
CA GLU A 77 -5.26 2.27 10.46
C GLU A 77 -4.17 2.04 11.51
N LYS A 78 -3.16 1.25 11.15
CA LYS A 78 -1.96 1.05 11.96
C LYS A 78 -0.73 1.05 11.06
N LEU A 79 0.29 1.82 11.43
CA LEU A 79 1.59 1.75 10.76
C LEU A 79 2.27 0.42 11.13
N VAL A 80 2.57 -0.39 10.11
CA VAL A 80 3.25 -1.69 10.27
C VAL A 80 4.74 -1.54 10.05
N TRP A 81 5.11 -0.74 9.05
CA TRP A 81 6.50 -0.50 8.70
C TRP A 81 6.66 0.82 7.95
N GLN A 82 7.82 1.44 8.10
CA GLN A 82 8.27 2.58 7.33
C GLN A 82 9.73 2.35 6.96
N ASP A 83 10.13 2.68 5.72
CA ASP A 83 11.53 2.63 5.30
C ASP A 83 12.38 3.50 6.24
N PRO A 84 13.35 2.93 6.97
CA PRO A 84 14.13 3.66 7.96
C PRO A 84 15.25 4.52 7.36
N ARG A 85 15.49 4.44 6.04
CA ARG A 85 16.66 5.03 5.38
C ARG A 85 16.50 6.47 4.97
#